data_AF-A0A382NYY7-F1
#
_entry.id   AF-A0A382NYY7-F1
#
_cell.length_a   1.000
_cell.length_b   1.000
_cell.length_c   1.000
_cell.angle_alpha   90.00
_cell.angle_beta   90.00
_cell.angle_gamma   90.00
#
_symmetry.space_group_name_H-M   'P 1'
#
loop_
_entity.id
_entity.type
_entity.pdbx_description
1 polymer ?
#
loop_
_entity_poly.entity_id
_entity_poly.type
_entity_poly.pdbx_seq_one_letter_code
_entity_poly.pdbx_strand_id
1 'polypeptide(L)'
;MCFAFYKGFVAIKDFEIGVNSRVAEIEEAAGFEKQDEVIGLMMYLGDPLELKEHLLVSSEKKCLELKIKAEENSNAYYECERVDAIISGGKIIEVIEELEVL
;
A
#
# COMPACT_ATOMS: atom_id res chain seq x y z
N MET A 1 -2.77 -51.47 -31.65
CA MET A 1 -1.81 -51.01 -30.63
C MET A 1 -1.99 -49.51 -30.39
N CYS A 2 -3.14 -49.08 -29.87
CA CYS A 2 -3.53 -47.65 -29.85
C CYS A 2 -4.39 -47.29 -28.60
N PHE A 3 -3.85 -47.40 -27.39
CA PHE A 3 -4.55 -46.96 -26.17
C PHE A 3 -3.68 -46.17 -25.16
N ALA A 4 -2.45 -45.78 -25.52
CA ALA A 4 -1.52 -45.15 -24.57
C ALA A 4 -1.52 -43.61 -24.57
N PHE A 5 -2.05 -42.94 -25.60
CA PHE A 5 -1.85 -41.49 -25.77
C PHE A 5 -2.88 -40.60 -25.05
N TYR A 6 -4.05 -41.13 -24.65
CA TYR A 6 -5.11 -40.27 -24.10
C TYR A 6 -4.85 -39.83 -22.65
N LYS A 7 -4.03 -40.56 -21.89
CA LYS A 7 -3.74 -40.21 -20.48
C LYS A 7 -2.70 -39.11 -20.30
N GLY A 8 -1.86 -38.82 -21.30
CA GLY A 8 -0.81 -37.80 -21.20
C GLY A 8 -1.34 -36.37 -21.29
N PHE A 9 -2.45 -36.15 -22.02
CA PHE A 9 -2.99 -34.81 -22.27
C PHE A 9 -3.78 -34.24 -21.09
N VAL A 10 -4.41 -35.11 -20.29
CA VAL A 10 -5.23 -34.71 -19.14
C VAL A 10 -4.34 -34.16 -18.01
N ALA A 11 -3.22 -34.83 -17.72
CA ALA A 11 -2.32 -34.42 -16.64
C ALA A 11 -1.67 -33.03 -16.85
N ILE A 12 -1.44 -32.60 -18.10
CA ILE A 12 -0.88 -31.28 -18.40
C ILE A 12 -1.94 -30.18 -18.19
N LYS A 13 -3.20 -30.46 -18.58
CA LYS A 13 -4.33 -29.53 -18.38
C LYS A 13 -4.64 -29.28 -16.89
N ASP A 14 -4.58 -30.33 -16.06
CA ASP A 14 -4.76 -30.20 -14.61
C ASP A 14 -3.64 -29.39 -13.94
N PHE A 15 -2.40 -29.46 -14.47
CA PHE A 15 -1.28 -28.67 -13.98
C PHE A 15 -1.43 -27.18 -14.32
N GLU A 16 -1.87 -26.84 -15.54
CA GLU A 16 -2.14 -25.44 -15.93
C GLU A 16 -3.18 -24.76 -15.03
N ILE A 17 -4.26 -25.47 -14.68
CA ILE A 17 -5.32 -24.93 -13.82
C ILE A 17 -4.82 -24.75 -12.38
N GLY A 18 -4.04 -25.69 -11.86
CA GLY A 18 -3.48 -25.62 -10.50
C GLY A 18 -2.38 -24.57 -10.32
N VAL A 19 -1.61 -24.26 -11.38
CA VAL A 19 -0.59 -23.20 -11.34
C VAL A 19 -1.22 -21.81 -11.33
N ASN A 20 -2.29 -21.60 -12.11
CA ASN A 20 -2.92 -20.28 -12.21
C ASN A 20 -3.50 -19.80 -10.87
N SER A 21 -4.09 -20.71 -10.08
CA SER A 21 -4.59 -20.38 -8.73
C SER A 21 -3.47 -20.00 -7.77
N ARG A 22 -2.32 -20.67 -7.84
CA ARG A 22 -1.17 -20.35 -6.99
C ARG A 22 -0.54 -19.01 -7.34
N VAL A 23 -0.50 -18.62 -8.62
CA VAL A 23 0.04 -17.31 -9.04
C VAL A 23 -0.81 -16.16 -8.49
N ALA A 24 -2.14 -16.28 -8.54
CA ALA A 24 -3.04 -15.26 -8.00
C ALA A 24 -2.92 -15.09 -6.47
N GLU A 25 -2.73 -16.19 -5.73
CA GLU A 25 -2.48 -16.13 -4.28
C GLU A 25 -1.10 -15.54 -3.94
N ILE A 26 -0.10 -15.67 -4.83
CA ILE A 26 1.23 -15.07 -4.66
C ILE A 26 1.21 -13.57 -4.97
N GLU A 27 0.41 -13.10 -5.92
CA GLU A 27 0.22 -11.66 -6.18
C GLU A 27 -0.45 -10.93 -5.02
N GLU A 28 -1.34 -11.60 -4.27
CA GLU A 28 -1.99 -11.03 -3.09
C GLU A 28 -1.11 -11.13 -1.82
N ALA A 29 -0.20 -12.10 -1.75
CA ALA A 29 0.74 -12.29 -0.63
C ALA A 29 2.07 -11.51 -0.79
N ALA A 30 2.45 -11.16 -2.03
CA ALA A 30 3.59 -10.30 -2.31
C ALA A 30 3.13 -8.85 -2.21
N GLY A 31 3.53 -8.14 -1.17
CA GLY A 31 3.24 -6.71 -0.99
C GLY A 31 3.78 -5.89 -2.15
N PHE A 32 3.00 -5.78 -3.22
CA PHE A 32 3.32 -5.00 -4.41
C PHE A 32 3.47 -3.54 -3.97
N GLU A 33 4.72 -3.12 -3.93
CA GLU A 33 5.12 -1.73 -3.78
C GLU A 33 4.68 -1.00 -5.04
N LYS A 34 3.65 -0.17 -4.92
CA LYS A 34 3.21 0.72 -5.99
C LYS A 34 3.59 2.15 -5.64
N GLN A 35 4.19 2.86 -6.57
CA GLN A 35 4.36 4.30 -6.49
C GLN A 35 3.05 4.96 -6.92
N ASP A 36 2.49 5.81 -6.07
CA ASP A 36 1.21 6.46 -6.32
C ASP A 36 1.14 7.80 -5.58
N GLU A 37 0.40 8.75 -6.15
CA GLU A 37 0.14 10.04 -5.49
C GLU A 37 -0.94 9.85 -4.44
N VAL A 38 -0.61 10.17 -3.19
CA VAL A 38 -1.52 9.98 -2.06
C VAL A 38 -1.48 11.10 -1.05
N ILE A 39 -2.50 11.12 -0.21
CA ILE A 39 -2.61 12.08 0.89
C ILE A 39 -2.11 11.41 2.16
N GLY A 40 -1.05 11.98 2.74
CA GLY A 40 -0.47 11.58 4.01
C GLY A 40 -0.85 12.55 5.13
N LEU A 41 -1.08 12.01 6.32
CA LEU A 41 -1.02 12.78 7.56
C LEU A 41 0.37 12.58 8.18
N MET A 42 1.17 13.63 8.13
CA MET A 42 2.53 13.67 8.67
C MET A 42 2.50 14.12 10.12
N MET A 43 3.22 13.42 10.99
CA MET A 43 3.38 13.78 12.40
C MET A 43 4.82 14.17 12.67
N TYR A 44 5.00 15.41 13.09
CA TYR A 44 6.28 15.98 13.49
C TYR A 44 6.35 16.14 15.01
N LEU A 45 7.50 15.79 15.59
CA LEU A 45 7.75 15.91 17.03
C LEU A 45 9.19 16.37 17.28
N GLY A 46 9.37 17.29 18.23
CA GLY A 46 10.68 17.79 18.66
C GLY A 46 10.89 19.28 18.40
N ASP A 47 12.06 19.79 18.81
CA ASP A 47 12.54 21.14 18.51
C ASP A 47 14.03 21.02 18.14
N PRO A 48 14.39 20.94 16.84
CA PRO A 48 13.56 21.17 15.65
C PRO A 48 12.54 20.06 15.36
N LEU A 49 11.49 20.41 14.60
CA LEU A 49 10.43 19.48 14.18
C LEU A 49 11.01 18.40 13.26
N GLU A 50 10.92 17.13 13.69
CA GLU A 50 11.32 15.97 12.89
C GLU A 50 10.11 15.09 12.58
N LEU A 51 9.99 14.64 11.33
CA LEU A 51 8.97 13.66 10.93
C LEU A 51 9.19 12.36 11.71
N LYS A 52 8.18 11.95 12.48
CA LYS A 52 8.21 10.70 13.26
C LYS A 52 7.30 9.63 12.68
N GLU A 53 6.15 10.01 12.16
CA GLU A 53 5.17 9.07 11.63
C GLU A 53 4.42 9.67 10.44
N HIS A 54 4.00 8.80 9.52
CA HIS A 54 3.18 9.14 8.36
C HIS A 54 2.03 8.13 8.24
N LEU A 55 0.82 8.63 8.04
CA LEU A 55 -0.38 7.81 7.89
C LEU A 55 -1.00 8.04 6.50
N LEU A 56 -1.24 6.96 5.76
CA LEU A 56 -1.97 7.02 4.50
C LEU A 56 -3.45 7.37 4.76
N VAL A 57 -3.96 8.39 4.08
CA VAL A 57 -5.34 8.84 4.20
C VAL A 57 -6.05 8.80 2.85
N SER A 58 -7.33 8.44 2.85
CA SER A 58 -8.12 8.25 1.62
C SER A 58 -8.67 9.54 1.00
N SER A 59 -8.72 10.66 1.74
CA SER A 59 -9.17 11.96 1.23
C SER A 59 -8.71 13.12 2.10
N GLU A 60 -8.67 14.32 1.51
CA GLU A 60 -8.23 15.56 2.17
C GLU A 60 -9.09 15.89 3.39
N LYS A 61 -10.42 15.79 3.23
CA LYS A 61 -11.37 15.99 4.33
C LYS A 61 -11.11 15.03 5.49
N LYS A 62 -10.82 13.76 5.18
CA LYS A 62 -10.51 12.75 6.19
C LYS A 62 -9.18 13.07 6.89
N CYS A 63 -8.21 13.60 6.16
CA CYS A 63 -6.92 14.02 6.72
C CYS A 63 -7.12 15.15 7.72
N LEU A 64 -7.86 16.20 7.35
CA LEU A 64 -8.17 17.31 8.25
C LEU A 64 -8.94 16.88 9.51
N GLU A 65 -9.92 15.99 9.36
CA GLU A 65 -10.63 15.42 10.52
C GLU A 65 -9.71 14.64 11.46
N LEU A 66 -8.73 13.90 10.91
CA LEU A 66 -7.76 13.15 11.70
C LEU A 66 -6.72 14.06 12.34
N LYS A 67 -6.25 15.09 11.62
CA LYS A 67 -5.35 16.13 12.12
C LYS A 67 -5.94 16.81 13.36
N ILE A 68 -7.16 17.34 13.27
CA ILE A 68 -7.83 18.01 14.39
C ILE A 68 -7.91 17.08 15.60
N LYS A 69 -8.35 15.83 15.40
CA LYS A 69 -8.42 14.85 16.48
C LYS A 69 -7.05 14.52 17.08
N ALA A 70 -6.01 14.47 16.26
CA ALA A 70 -4.67 14.16 16.71
C ALA A 70 -4.10 15.32 17.54
N GLU A 71 -4.26 16.57 17.09
CA GLU A 71 -3.87 17.78 17.83
C GLU A 71 -4.69 17.98 19.11
N GLU A 72 -5.96 17.58 19.16
CA GLU A 72 -6.77 17.61 20.38
C GLU A 72 -6.28 16.61 21.45
N ASN A 73 -5.66 15.51 21.04
CA ASN A 73 -5.24 14.42 21.93
C ASN A 73 -3.72 14.34 22.15
N SER A 74 -2.93 15.13 21.43
CA SER A 74 -1.47 15.06 21.40
C SER A 74 -0.85 16.44 21.28
N ASN A 75 0.37 16.61 21.79
CA ASN A 75 1.16 17.85 21.65
C ASN A 75 2.10 17.80 20.42
N ALA A 76 1.90 16.85 19.52
CA ALA A 76 2.66 16.75 18.28
C ALA A 76 2.10 17.69 17.21
N TYR A 77 2.94 18.10 16.26
CA TYR A 77 2.51 18.88 15.12
C TYR A 77 2.08 17.95 13.99
N TYR A 78 0.88 18.15 13.45
CA TYR A 78 0.36 17.31 12.38
C TYR A 78 0.12 18.13 11.11
N GLU A 79 0.55 17.62 9.98
CA GLU A 79 0.41 18.28 8.68
C GLU A 79 -0.22 17.33 7.66
N CYS A 80 -1.16 17.84 6.88
CA CYS A 80 -1.79 17.10 5.79
C CYS A 80 -1.07 17.45 4.51
N GLU A 81 -0.53 16.46 3.83
CA GLU A 81 0.32 16.68 2.66
C GLU A 81 -0.07 15.69 1.57
N ARG A 82 -0.04 16.16 0.33
CA ARG A 82 -0.10 15.34 -0.86
C ARG A 82 1.33 15.01 -1.26
N VAL A 83 1.63 13.72 -1.33
CA VAL A 83 2.97 13.20 -1.55
C VAL A 83 2.96 12.09 -2.59
N ASP A 84 4.02 12.00 -3.39
CA ASP A 84 4.30 10.82 -4.18
C ASP A 84 5.03 9.81 -3.30
N ALA A 85 4.42 8.63 -3.10
CA ALA A 85 4.89 7.66 -2.13
C ALA A 85 4.80 6.23 -2.65
N ILE A 86 5.72 5.40 -2.17
CA ILE A 86 5.66 3.95 -2.35
C ILE A 86 4.70 3.39 -1.29
N ILE A 87 3.64 2.74 -1.76
CA ILE A 87 2.60 2.15 -0.94
C ILE A 87 2.68 0.64 -1.06
N SER A 88 2.70 -0.04 0.09
CA SER A 88 2.59 -1.49 0.17
C SER A 88 1.62 -1.87 1.27
N GLY A 89 0.67 -2.75 0.95
CA GLY A 89 -0.35 -3.22 1.91
C GLY A 89 -1.20 -2.11 2.53
N GLY A 90 -1.41 -0.99 1.82
CA GLY A 90 -2.22 0.15 2.30
C GLY A 90 -1.50 1.05 3.31
N LYS A 91 -0.16 1.02 3.36
CA LYS A 91 0.67 1.93 4.14
C LYS A 91 1.70 2.60 3.25
N ILE A 92 2.04 3.84 3.58
CA ILE A 92 3.20 4.53 3.01
C ILE A 92 4.45 3.85 3.58
N ILE A 93 5.29 3.32 2.69
CA ILE A 93 6.58 2.72 3.01
C ILE A 93 7.66 3.79 2.93
N GLU A 94 7.59 4.60 1.87
CA GLU A 94 8.57 5.63 1.58
C GLU A 94 7.89 6.80 0.89
N VAL A 95 8.25 8.02 1.29
CA VAL A 95 7.85 9.26 0.61
C VAL A 95 8.97 9.63 -0.35
N ILE A 96 8.66 9.72 -1.64
CA ILE A 96 9.62 10.06 -2.69
C ILE A 96 9.68 11.58 -2.86
N GLU A 97 8.52 12.23 -2.94
CA GLU A 97 8.42 13.66 -3.19
C GLU A 97 7.21 14.28 -2.47
N GLU A 98 7.41 15.44 -1.87
CA GLU A 98 6.36 16.27 -1.29
C GLU A 98 5.81 17.19 -2.39
N LEU A 99 4.51 17.10 -2.68
CA LEU A 99 3.89 17.84 -3.79
C LEU A 99 3.20 19.11 -3.29
N GLU A 100 2.32 18.98 -2.29
CA GLU A 100 1.48 20.08 -1.81
C GLU A 100 1.07 19.89 -0.34
N VAL A 101 1.06 20.98 0.44
CA VAL A 101 0.51 21.02 1.80
C VAL A 101 -0.95 21.48 1.75
N LEU A 102 -1.85 20.76 2.44
CA LEU A 102 -3.32 20.94 2.41
C LEU A 102 -3.89 21.68 3.63
#